data_AF-A0A9Y1CXB6-F1
#
_entry.id   AF-A0A9Y1CXB6-F1
#
_cell.length_a   1.000
_cell.length_b   1.000
_cell.length_c   1.000
_cell.angle_alpha   90.00
_cell.angle_beta   90.00
_cell.angle_gamma   90.00
#
_symmetry.space_group_name_H-M   'P 1'
#
loop_
_entity.id
_entity.type
_entity.pdbx_description
1 polymer ?
#
loop_
_entity_poly.entity_id
_entity_poly.type
_entity_poly.pdbx_seq_one_letter_code
_entity_poly.pdbx_strand_id
1 'polypeptide(L)'
;WTAAVMVTLVVLSTPGAEGRDSSQNFIVQFLGLCYFTNGTERVRYVTRYIYNREEYVRFDSDVNEYRAVTPLGRPDAEFWNSQKDILEQTRAEVDTVCRHNYELELITSLQRRVEPTVTISPSRTEALNHHNLLVCSVTDFYPGQIKVRWFR
;
A
#
# COMPACT_ATOMS: atom_id res chain seq x y z
N TRP A 1 -52.00 64.01 -5.60
CA TRP A 1 -51.94 62.54 -5.50
C TRP A 1 -50.63 62.07 -6.09
N THR A 2 -49.61 61.82 -5.26
CA THR A 2 -48.35 61.19 -5.69
C THR A 2 -48.00 60.15 -4.65
N ALA A 3 -48.34 58.90 -4.95
CA ALA A 3 -47.97 57.74 -4.14
C ALA A 3 -46.50 57.40 -4.39
N ALA A 4 -45.67 57.45 -3.35
CA ALA A 4 -44.30 56.97 -3.42
C ALA A 4 -44.30 55.45 -3.19
N VAL A 5 -43.87 54.69 -4.19
CA VAL A 5 -43.71 53.23 -4.11
C VAL A 5 -42.35 52.94 -3.48
N MET A 6 -42.35 52.39 -2.26
CA MET A 6 -41.15 51.87 -1.61
C MET A 6 -40.79 50.53 -2.23
N VAL A 7 -39.67 50.47 -2.96
CA VAL A 7 -39.10 49.21 -3.46
C VAL A 7 -38.27 48.59 -2.35
N THR A 8 -38.79 47.54 -1.72
CA THR A 8 -38.06 46.72 -0.75
C THR A 8 -37.09 45.80 -1.51
N LEU A 9 -35.79 46.05 -1.40
CA LEU A 9 -34.76 45.14 -1.90
C LEU A 9 -34.68 43.94 -0.95
N VAL A 10 -35.19 42.78 -1.36
CA VAL A 10 -34.95 41.52 -0.64
C VAL A 10 -33.57 41.01 -1.07
N VAL A 11 -32.57 41.19 -0.22
CA VAL A 11 -31.28 40.52 -0.38
C VAL A 11 -31.49 39.06 0.02
N LEU A 12 -31.57 38.18 -0.97
CA LEU A 12 -31.46 36.74 -0.77
C LEU A 12 -30.03 36.45 -0.31
N SER A 13 -29.83 36.33 1.01
CA SER A 13 -28.63 35.70 1.55
C SER A 13 -28.65 34.24 1.12
N THR A 14 -27.90 33.91 0.06
CA THR A 14 -27.52 32.53 -0.20
C THR A 14 -26.84 32.02 1.08
N PRO A 15 -27.30 30.92 1.70
CA PRO A 15 -26.50 30.26 2.70
C PRO A 15 -25.19 29.91 1.99
N GLY A 16 -24.11 30.60 2.35
CA GLY A 16 -22.78 30.15 1.98
C GLY A 16 -22.72 28.70 2.43
N ALA A 17 -22.47 27.79 1.50
CA ALA A 17 -22.12 26.43 1.86
C ALA A 17 -20.87 26.58 2.72
N GLU A 18 -21.06 26.53 4.04
CA GLU A 18 -20.01 26.40 5.03
C GLU A 18 -19.42 25.02 4.75
N GLY A 19 -18.49 24.97 3.79
CA GLY A 19 -17.68 23.80 3.55
C GLY A 19 -17.05 23.49 4.89
N ARG A 20 -17.52 22.42 5.54
CA ARG A 20 -16.91 21.88 6.75
C ARG A 20 -15.41 21.91 6.52
N ASP A 21 -14.71 22.73 7.29
CA ASP A 21 -13.26 22.76 7.32
C ASP A 21 -12.81 21.34 7.65
N SER A 22 -12.36 20.62 6.62
CA SER A 22 -11.84 19.27 6.81
C SER A 22 -10.58 19.42 7.63
N SER A 23 -10.55 18.89 8.85
CA SER A 23 -9.36 18.87 9.70
C SER A 23 -8.14 18.52 8.85
N GLN A 24 -7.17 19.44 8.77
CA GLN A 24 -5.98 19.24 7.96
C GLN A 24 -5.21 18.05 8.53
N ASN A 25 -5.12 16.97 7.74
CA ASN A 25 -4.41 15.75 8.11
C ASN A 25 -3.18 15.60 7.21
N PHE A 26 -2.03 15.32 7.83
CA PHE A 26 -0.77 15.11 7.16
C PHE A 26 -0.15 13.80 7.65
N ILE A 27 0.22 12.92 6.73
CA ILE A 27 0.77 11.61 7.04
C ILE A 27 2.18 11.52 6.47
N VAL A 28 3.15 11.08 7.27
CA VAL A 28 4.50 10.73 6.81
C VAL A 28 4.68 9.24 7.04
N GLN A 29 5.16 8.53 6.03
CA GLN A 29 5.39 7.08 6.10
C GLN A 29 6.79 6.75 5.61
N PHE A 30 7.41 5.78 6.26
CA PHE A 30 8.66 5.16 5.84
C PHE A 30 8.44 3.66 5.65
N LEU A 31 8.85 3.13 4.50
CA LEU A 31 8.79 1.71 4.19
C LEU A 31 10.20 1.21 3.89
N GLY A 32 10.73 0.31 4.72
CA GLY A 32 11.94 -0.48 4.44
C GLY A 32 11.56 -1.84 3.89
N LEU A 33 11.80 -2.07 2.60
CA LEU A 33 11.35 -3.26 1.87
C LEU A 33 12.53 -4.14 1.49
N CYS A 34 12.45 -5.42 1.82
CA CYS A 34 13.41 -6.44 1.40
C CYS A 34 12.74 -7.39 0.40
N TYR A 35 13.27 -7.47 -0.80
CA TYR A 35 12.81 -8.38 -1.85
C TYR A 35 13.79 -9.54 -1.99
N PHE A 36 13.27 -10.76 -1.87
CA PHE A 36 14.05 -12.00 -1.89
C PHE A 36 13.69 -12.83 -3.13
N THR A 37 14.69 -13.22 -3.91
CA THR A 37 14.54 -14.15 -5.04
C THR A 37 15.49 -15.31 -4.86
N ASN A 38 14.95 -16.54 -5.00
CA ASN A 38 15.68 -17.79 -4.70
C ASN A 38 16.33 -17.76 -3.31
N GLY A 39 15.53 -17.40 -2.30
CA GLY A 39 15.99 -17.18 -0.94
C GLY A 39 16.92 -15.97 -0.84
N THR A 40 18.15 -16.18 -0.40
CA THR A 40 19.15 -15.11 -0.26
C THR A 40 20.09 -15.01 -1.47
N GLU A 41 19.88 -15.76 -2.56
CA GLU A 41 20.73 -15.63 -3.76
C GLU A 41 20.70 -14.21 -4.32
N ARG A 42 19.51 -13.62 -4.47
CA ARG A 42 19.32 -12.22 -4.83
C ARG A 42 18.44 -11.51 -3.80
N VAL A 43 19.03 -10.52 -3.14
CA VAL A 43 18.37 -9.66 -2.15
C VAL A 43 18.42 -8.22 -2.65
N ARG A 44 17.27 -7.55 -2.70
CA ARG A 44 17.17 -6.14 -3.05
C ARG A 44 16.51 -5.38 -1.91
N TYR A 45 17.16 -4.32 -1.46
CA TYR A 45 16.65 -3.45 -0.41
C TYR A 45 16.17 -2.13 -1.00
N VAL A 46 14.97 -1.71 -0.61
CA VAL A 46 14.36 -0.46 -1.08
C VAL A 46 13.76 0.28 0.11
N THR A 47 14.22 1.49 0.38
CA THR A 47 13.54 2.39 1.32
C THR A 47 12.68 3.39 0.56
N ARG A 48 11.48 3.66 1.04
CA ARG A 48 10.56 4.64 0.46
C ARG A 48 10.11 5.62 1.52
N TYR A 49 10.22 6.90 1.22
CA TYR A 49 9.70 7.98 2.05
C TYR A 49 8.49 8.58 1.35
N ILE A 50 7.37 8.63 2.07
CA ILE A 50 6.06 8.95 1.50
C ILE A 50 5.43 10.06 2.32
N TYR A 51 5.05 11.14 1.64
CA TYR A 51 4.25 12.22 2.21
C TYR A 51 2.82 12.10 1.69
N ASN A 52 1.88 11.91 2.61
CA ASN A 52 0.50 11.50 2.36
C ASN A 52 0.43 10.20 1.53
N ARG A 53 0.31 10.34 0.20
CA ARG A 53 0.26 9.22 -0.75
C ARG A 53 1.31 9.35 -1.86
N GLU A 54 2.20 10.33 -1.75
CA GLU A 54 3.25 10.64 -2.71
C GLU A 54 4.59 10.16 -2.16
N GLU A 55 5.16 9.11 -2.78
CA GLU A 55 6.54 8.73 -2.56
C GLU A 55 7.44 9.81 -3.14
N TYR A 56 8.24 10.48 -2.30
CA TYR A 56 9.01 11.65 -2.72
C TYR A 56 10.51 11.35 -2.87
N VAL A 57 11.06 10.41 -2.11
CA VAL A 57 12.46 9.95 -2.21
C VAL A 57 12.55 8.46 -1.89
N ARG A 58 13.48 7.76 -2.57
CA ARG A 58 13.78 6.34 -2.29
C ARG A 58 15.28 6.08 -2.28
N PHE A 59 15.70 5.05 -1.56
CA PHE A 59 16.94 4.33 -1.84
C PHE A 59 16.60 2.99 -2.49
N ASP A 60 17.43 2.55 -3.44
CA ASP A 60 17.32 1.24 -4.07
C ASP A 60 18.71 0.60 -4.15
N SER A 61 18.91 -0.59 -3.57
CA SER A 61 20.21 -1.26 -3.55
C SER A 61 20.73 -1.63 -4.94
N ASP A 62 19.86 -1.73 -5.95
CA ASP A 62 20.30 -1.94 -7.33
C ASP A 62 20.92 -0.65 -7.92
N VAL A 63 20.64 0.52 -7.33
CA VAL A 63 21.16 1.85 -7.72
C VAL A 63 22.24 2.35 -6.75
N ASN A 64 22.16 1.95 -5.47
CA ASN A 64 23.08 2.29 -4.38
C ASN A 64 23.17 3.78 -4.01
N GLU A 65 22.12 4.56 -4.28
CA GLU A 65 21.98 5.96 -3.83
C GLU A 65 20.53 6.36 -3.71
N TYR A 66 20.29 7.45 -2.97
CA TYR A 66 18.97 8.04 -2.85
C TYR A 66 18.59 8.77 -4.15
N ARG A 67 17.36 8.56 -4.61
CA ARG A 67 16.80 9.22 -5.78
C ARG A 67 15.49 9.89 -5.42
N ALA A 68 15.39 11.17 -5.75
CA ALA A 68 14.14 11.90 -5.71
C ALA A 68 13.16 11.26 -6.73
N VAL A 69 11.98 10.90 -6.25
CA VAL A 69 10.89 10.36 -7.06
C VAL A 69 10.00 11.50 -7.55
N THR A 70 9.86 12.53 -6.73
CA THR A 70 9.18 13.78 -7.08
C THR A 70 10.06 14.98 -6.71
N PRO A 71 9.75 16.20 -7.18
CA PRO A 71 10.55 17.39 -6.86
C PRO A 71 10.71 17.65 -5.35
N LEU A 72 9.74 17.24 -4.54
CA LEU A 72 9.77 17.38 -3.09
C LEU A 72 10.98 16.69 -2.45
N GLY A 73 11.41 15.54 -2.98
CA GLY A 73 12.52 14.77 -2.41
C GLY A 73 13.91 15.09 -2.93
N ARG A 74 14.05 16.09 -3.81
CA ARG A 74 15.36 16.51 -4.31
C ARG A 74 16.30 16.96 -3.17
N PRO A 75 15.88 17.82 -2.23
CA PRO A 75 16.75 18.25 -1.14
C PRO A 75 17.24 17.08 -0.28
N ASP A 76 16.35 16.13 0.03
CA ASP A 76 16.69 14.97 0.86
C ASP A 76 17.65 14.02 0.14
N ALA A 77 17.39 13.73 -1.14
CA ALA A 77 18.28 12.89 -1.94
C ALA A 77 19.69 13.49 -2.05
N GLU A 78 19.80 14.79 -2.32
CA GLU A 78 21.09 15.49 -2.38
C GLU A 78 21.80 15.47 -1.02
N PHE A 79 21.07 15.77 0.07
CA PHE A 79 21.60 15.79 1.42
C PHE A 79 22.12 14.42 1.88
N TRP A 80 21.33 13.36 1.72
CA TRP A 80 21.73 12.01 2.14
C TRP A 80 22.84 11.43 1.26
N ASN A 81 22.83 11.68 -0.05
CA ASN A 81 23.93 11.24 -0.91
C ASN A 81 25.25 11.96 -0.63
N SER A 82 25.21 13.18 -0.06
CA SER A 82 26.41 13.90 0.37
C SER A 82 27.04 13.33 1.65
N GLN A 83 26.28 12.56 2.43
CA GLN A 83 26.69 11.96 3.70
C GLN A 83 27.11 10.51 3.49
N LYS A 84 28.44 10.28 3.43
CA LYS A 84 29.00 8.96 3.14
C LYS A 84 28.63 7.91 4.19
N ASP A 85 28.61 8.29 5.46
CA ASP A 85 28.23 7.44 6.57
C ASP A 85 26.79 6.94 6.44
N ILE A 86 25.83 7.83 6.14
CA ILE A 86 24.44 7.45 5.89
C ILE A 86 24.35 6.51 4.70
N LEU A 87 25.00 6.87 3.58
CA LEU A 87 24.88 6.11 2.35
C LEU A 87 25.48 4.70 2.46
N GLU A 88 26.65 4.56 3.10
CA GLU A 88 27.26 3.26 3.37
C GLU A 88 26.44 2.44 4.37
N GLN A 89 25.85 3.07 5.38
CA GLN A 89 24.95 2.39 6.30
C GLN A 89 23.74 1.82 5.56
N THR A 90 23.06 2.60 4.71
CA THR A 90 21.89 2.13 3.95
C THR A 90 22.25 1.03 2.96
N ARG A 91 23.44 1.07 2.34
CA ARG A 91 23.95 -0.02 1.50
C ARG A 91 24.13 -1.32 2.30
N ALA A 92 24.66 -1.21 3.52
CA ALA A 92 24.87 -2.36 4.39
C ALA A 92 23.57 -3.01 4.91
N GLU A 93 22.43 -2.31 4.88
CA GLU A 93 21.13 -2.85 5.32
C GLU A 93 20.63 -4.03 4.47
N VAL A 94 21.16 -4.23 3.26
CA VAL A 94 20.95 -5.47 2.49
C VAL A 94 21.36 -6.70 3.31
N ASP A 95 22.48 -6.62 4.03
CA ASP A 95 22.98 -7.75 4.81
C ASP A 95 22.53 -7.67 6.25
N THR A 96 22.69 -6.50 6.89
CA THR A 96 22.44 -6.32 8.33
C THR A 96 20.96 -6.35 8.69
N VAL A 97 20.07 -6.03 7.74
CA VAL A 97 18.62 -6.07 7.93
C VAL A 97 18.01 -7.20 7.09
N CYS A 98 18.14 -7.15 5.76
CA CYS A 98 17.37 -8.07 4.92
C CYS A 98 17.82 -9.53 5.07
N ARG A 99 19.11 -9.84 4.89
CA ARG A 99 19.60 -11.22 5.05
C ARG A 99 19.45 -11.71 6.47
N HIS A 100 19.84 -10.89 7.45
CA HIS A 100 19.67 -11.22 8.86
C HIS A 100 18.22 -11.61 9.19
N ASN A 101 17.25 -10.80 8.80
CA ASN A 101 15.84 -11.09 9.07
C ASN A 101 15.36 -12.31 8.27
N TYR A 102 15.82 -12.50 7.04
CA TYR A 102 15.46 -13.70 6.26
C TYR A 102 15.87 -14.99 6.96
N GLU A 103 17.02 -15.02 7.63
CA GLU A 103 17.47 -16.17 8.43
C GLU A 103 16.51 -16.48 9.59
N LEU A 104 15.93 -15.45 10.21
CA LEU A 104 14.91 -15.62 11.25
C LEU A 104 13.55 -16.06 10.67
N GLU A 105 13.20 -15.58 9.48
CA GLU A 105 11.97 -15.96 8.78
C GLU A 105 12.03 -17.40 8.23
N LEU A 106 13.24 -17.89 7.91
CA LEU A 106 13.47 -19.26 7.42
C LEU A 106 12.99 -20.35 8.38
N ILE A 107 12.98 -20.06 9.68
CA ILE A 107 12.54 -20.99 10.73
C ILE A 107 11.11 -20.72 11.21
N THR A 108 10.52 -19.59 10.85
CA THR A 108 9.17 -19.18 11.28
C THR A 108 8.23 -19.08 10.08
N SER A 109 8.04 -17.89 9.50
CA SER A 109 7.00 -17.63 8.51
C SER A 109 7.19 -18.43 7.23
N LEU A 110 8.44 -18.66 6.80
CA LEU A 110 8.72 -19.39 5.56
C LEU A 110 8.43 -20.90 5.66
N GLN A 111 8.36 -21.45 6.88
CA GLN A 111 7.94 -22.83 7.11
C GLN A 111 6.43 -22.97 7.31
N ARG A 112 5.69 -21.86 7.44
CA ARG A 112 4.26 -21.90 7.72
C ARG A 112 3.52 -22.63 6.59
N ARG A 113 2.82 -23.70 6.97
CA ARG A 113 1.92 -24.45 6.10
C ARG A 113 0.63 -24.70 6.87
N VAL A 114 -0.49 -24.35 6.27
CA VAL A 114 -1.83 -24.61 6.82
C VAL A 114 -2.63 -25.28 5.73
N GLU A 115 -3.15 -26.47 6.03
CA GLU A 115 -3.96 -27.24 5.09
C GLU A 115 -5.30 -26.55 4.82
N PRO A 116 -5.83 -26.60 3.59
CA PRO A 116 -7.12 -26.03 3.26
C PRO A 116 -8.28 -26.81 3.83
N THR A 117 -9.31 -26.08 4.26
CA THR A 117 -10.66 -26.63 4.44
C THR A 117 -11.41 -26.54 3.12
N VAL A 118 -11.98 -27.66 2.67
CA VAL A 118 -12.70 -27.73 1.39
C VAL A 118 -14.17 -28.09 1.63
N THR A 119 -15.08 -27.24 1.14
CA THR A 119 -16.52 -27.47 1.21
C THR A 119 -17.13 -27.33 -0.18
N ILE A 120 -17.92 -28.32 -0.59
CA ILE A 120 -18.72 -28.27 -1.82
C ILE A 120 -20.17 -28.04 -1.45
N SER A 121 -20.78 -27.01 -2.01
CA SER A 121 -22.19 -26.69 -1.78
C SER A 121 -22.89 -26.30 -3.08
N PRO A 122 -24.21 -26.56 -3.19
CA PRO A 122 -25.00 -25.96 -4.25
C PRO A 122 -25.08 -24.45 -4.03
N SER A 123 -24.99 -23.67 -5.10
CA SER A 123 -25.22 -22.23 -5.05
C SER A 123 -26.67 -21.95 -4.63
N ARG A 124 -26.84 -21.22 -3.52
CA ARG A 124 -28.15 -20.71 -3.09
C ARG A 124 -28.41 -19.38 -3.76
N THR A 125 -28.75 -19.39 -5.05
CA THR A 125 -29.28 -18.20 -5.73
C THR A 125 -30.78 -18.42 -5.92
N GLU A 126 -31.56 -17.86 -4.99
CA GLU A 126 -33.01 -17.84 -5.07
C GLU A 126 -33.45 -17.03 -6.31
N ALA A 127 -34.30 -17.66 -7.12
CA ALA A 127 -35.26 -17.06 -8.04
C ALA A 127 -34.84 -16.54 -9.43
N LEU A 128 -33.57 -16.43 -9.85
CA LEU A 128 -33.25 -15.99 -11.23
C LEU A 128 -32.14 -16.80 -11.91
N ASN A 129 -32.56 -17.62 -12.89
CA ASN A 129 -31.83 -18.12 -14.06
C ASN A 129 -30.82 -19.29 -13.87
N HIS A 130 -31.38 -20.50 -13.98
CA HIS A 130 -30.89 -21.68 -14.75
C HIS A 130 -29.41 -22.07 -14.79
N HIS A 131 -28.67 -22.06 -13.69
CA HIS A 131 -27.46 -22.90 -13.61
C HIS A 131 -27.38 -23.63 -12.27
N ASN A 132 -27.38 -24.98 -12.32
CA ASN A 132 -27.03 -25.85 -11.19
C ASN A 132 -25.54 -25.67 -10.86
N LEU A 133 -25.19 -24.52 -10.29
CA LEU A 133 -23.82 -24.16 -9.96
C LEU A 133 -23.43 -24.84 -8.65
N LEU A 134 -22.32 -25.58 -8.69
CA LEU A 134 -21.62 -26.04 -7.49
C LEU A 134 -20.53 -25.02 -7.13
N VAL A 135 -20.47 -24.66 -5.86
CA VAL A 135 -19.42 -23.82 -5.29
C VAL A 135 -18.45 -24.72 -4.54
N CYS A 136 -17.17 -24.66 -4.90
CA CYS A 136 -16.09 -25.25 -4.11
C CYS A 136 -15.43 -24.12 -3.33
N SER A 137 -15.73 -24.04 -2.03
CA SER A 137 -15.13 -23.10 -1.10
C SER A 137 -13.87 -23.73 -0.52
N VAL A 138 -12.71 -23.12 -0.80
CA VAL A 138 -11.42 -23.54 -0.28
C VAL A 138 -10.89 -22.44 0.63
N THR A 139 -10.86 -22.71 1.93
CA THR A 139 -10.59 -21.69 2.97
C THR A 139 -9.44 -22.11 3.89
N ASP A 140 -8.99 -21.16 4.71
CA ASP A 140 -8.11 -21.38 5.86
C ASP A 140 -6.72 -21.96 5.54
N PHE A 141 -6.20 -21.76 4.33
CA PHE A 141 -4.90 -22.29 3.92
C PHE A 141 -3.79 -21.24 3.86
N TYR A 142 -2.55 -21.72 3.96
CA TYR A 142 -1.34 -20.93 3.75
C TYR A 142 -0.18 -21.84 3.29
N PRO A 143 0.70 -21.41 2.37
CA PRO A 143 0.68 -20.14 1.64
C PRO A 143 -0.39 -20.11 0.54
N GLY A 144 -0.54 -18.97 -0.14
CA GLY A 144 -1.62 -18.74 -1.10
C GLY A 144 -1.52 -19.55 -2.41
N GLN A 145 -0.42 -20.24 -2.68
CA GLN A 145 -0.30 -21.07 -3.89
C GLN A 145 -1.20 -22.30 -3.79
N ILE A 146 -2.19 -22.40 -4.69
CA ILE A 146 -3.17 -23.49 -4.69
C ILE A 146 -3.57 -23.88 -6.12
N LYS A 147 -4.01 -25.14 -6.29
CA LYS A 147 -4.55 -25.65 -7.55
C LYS A 147 -5.88 -26.35 -7.30
N VAL A 148 -6.98 -25.77 -7.79
CA VAL A 148 -8.33 -26.33 -7.69
C VAL A 148 -8.76 -26.86 -9.07
N ARG A 149 -9.30 -28.07 -9.12
CA ARG A 149 -9.77 -28.72 -10.35
C ARG A 149 -11.12 -29.39 -10.10
N TRP A 150 -11.99 -29.31 -11.08
CA TRP A 150 -13.25 -30.06 -11.12
C TRP A 150 -13.10 -31.30 -11.99
N PHE A 151 -13.77 -32.38 -11.59
CA PHE A 151 -13.93 -33.60 -12.38
C PHE A 151 -15.43 -33.94 -12.41
N ARG A 152 -15.87 -34.61 -13.46
CA ARG A 152 -17.26 -35.06 -13.65
C ARG A 152 -17.30 -36.57 -13.65
#